data_AF-A0A8C5SZ19-F1
#
_entry.id   AF-A0A8C5SZ19-F1
#
_cell.length_a   1.000
_cell.length_b   1.000
_cell.length_c   1.000
_cell.angle_alpha   90.00
_cell.angle_beta   90.00
_cell.angle_gamma   90.00
#
_symmetry.space_group_name_H-M   'P 1'
#
loop_
_entity.id
_entity.type
_entity.pdbx_description
1 polymer ?
#
loop_
_entity_poly.entity_id
_entity_poly.type
_entity_poly.pdbx_seq_one_letter_code
_entity_poly.pdbx_strand_id
1 'polypeptide(L)'
;MFYQWHLPPARLVKMYGNQSSNYWKCLKEQGTYYHAWWSCKKAQDFWHKIWMWLEEMMGLKINHKSNIFILGIMSEKYSKDDTYLIIHVITLARMTFVWKWKAREISREDEVIDKFLLSMVNV
;
A
#
# COMPACT_ATOMS: atom_id res chain seq x y z
N MET A 1 -8.94 13.79 -10.94
CA MET A 1 -9.35 13.83 -9.52
C MET A 1 -9.60 12.41 -9.02
N PHE A 2 -8.55 11.72 -8.56
CA PHE A 2 -8.57 10.27 -8.23
C PHE A 2 -9.08 9.94 -6.81
N TYR A 3 -9.26 10.94 -5.93
CA TYR A 3 -9.48 10.72 -4.49
C TYR A 3 -10.88 10.23 -4.09
N GLN A 4 -11.91 10.41 -4.92
CA GLN A 4 -13.27 9.97 -4.59
C GLN A 4 -13.47 8.45 -4.71
N TRP A 5 -12.68 7.76 -5.53
CA TRP A 5 -12.85 6.33 -5.82
C TRP A 5 -12.30 5.41 -4.72
N HIS A 6 -11.48 5.96 -3.81
CA HIS A 6 -10.75 5.21 -2.78
C HIS A 6 -11.21 5.52 -1.35
N LEU A 7 -12.48 5.90 -1.19
CA LEU A 7 -13.10 6.01 0.12
C LEU A 7 -13.25 4.61 0.73
N PRO A 8 -12.93 4.41 2.02
CA PRO A 8 -13.09 3.12 2.68
C PRO A 8 -14.54 2.96 3.19
N PRO A 9 -15.01 1.72 3.43
CA PRO A 9 -16.41 1.43 3.78
C PRO A 9 -16.95 2.24 4.96
N ALA A 10 -16.14 2.47 6.01
CA ALA A 10 -16.55 3.25 7.17
C ALA A 10 -16.92 4.70 6.83
N ARG A 11 -16.33 5.28 5.77
CA ARG A 11 -16.65 6.63 5.30
C ARG A 11 -17.87 6.60 4.37
N LEU A 12 -17.98 5.58 3.52
CA LEU A 12 -19.13 5.42 2.61
C LEU A 12 -20.44 5.25 3.36
N VAL A 13 -20.47 4.44 4.43
CA VAL A 13 -21.67 4.25 5.25
C VAL A 13 -22.14 5.56 5.90
N LYS A 14 -21.21 6.40 6.37
CA LYS A 14 -21.55 7.71 6.93
C LYS A 14 -22.13 8.69 5.90
N MET A 15 -21.74 8.55 4.62
CA MET A 15 -22.16 9.44 3.55
C MET A 15 -23.50 9.02 2.92
N TYR A 16 -23.70 7.71 2.71
CA TYR A 16 -24.81 7.21 1.88
C TYR A 16 -25.79 6.30 2.64
N GLY A 17 -25.46 5.84 3.85
CA GLY A 17 -26.28 4.88 4.60
C GLY A 17 -26.39 3.50 3.93
N ASN A 18 -27.16 2.59 4.56
CA ASN A 18 -27.59 1.29 3.99
C ASN A 18 -26.51 0.31 3.49
N GLN A 19 -25.27 0.42 3.94
CA GLN A 19 -24.20 -0.53 3.59
C GLN A 19 -23.45 -1.01 4.85
N SER A 20 -22.74 -2.13 4.73
CA SER A 20 -21.86 -2.59 5.81
C SER A 20 -20.63 -1.69 5.92
N SER A 21 -20.24 -1.34 7.15
CA SER A 21 -18.98 -0.63 7.40
C SER A 21 -17.76 -1.53 7.33
N ASN A 22 -17.92 -2.84 7.12
CA ASN A 22 -16.83 -3.79 7.13
C ASN A 22 -15.96 -3.65 5.88
N TYR A 23 -14.67 -3.91 6.04
CA TYR A 23 -13.73 -3.83 4.92
C TYR A 23 -14.02 -4.91 3.87
N TRP A 24 -14.08 -4.55 2.58
CA TRP A 24 -14.42 -5.47 1.50
C TRP A 24 -13.56 -6.74 1.50
N LYS A 25 -12.27 -6.63 1.84
CA LYS A 25 -11.32 -7.74 1.72
C LYS A 25 -11.42 -8.76 2.83
N CYS A 26 -11.63 -8.34 4.08
CA CYS A 26 -11.71 -9.24 5.23
C CYS A 26 -13.15 -9.54 5.67
N LEU A 27 -14.09 -8.62 5.42
CA LEU A 27 -15.49 -8.62 5.89
C LEU A 27 -15.68 -8.74 7.41
N LYS A 28 -14.62 -8.64 8.19
CA LYS A 28 -14.64 -8.85 9.65
C LYS A 28 -14.64 -7.55 10.42
N GLU A 29 -13.67 -6.68 10.13
CA GLU A 29 -13.46 -5.43 10.85
C GLU A 29 -13.95 -4.23 10.05
N GLN A 30 -14.20 -3.12 10.74
CA GLN A 30 -14.58 -1.86 10.13
C GLN A 30 -13.50 -1.38 9.15
N GLY A 31 -13.90 -1.11 7.91
CA GLY A 31 -13.05 -0.60 6.86
C GLY A 31 -12.75 0.88 7.06
N THR A 32 -11.86 1.19 7.99
CA THR A 32 -11.21 2.51 8.11
C THR A 32 -10.07 2.62 7.09
N TYR A 33 -9.54 3.83 6.86
CA TYR A 33 -8.34 4.00 6.03
C TYR A 33 -7.17 3.18 6.58
N TYR A 34 -6.91 3.29 7.88
CA TYR A 34 -5.81 2.56 8.52
C TYR A 34 -6.00 1.03 8.43
N HIS A 35 -7.22 0.53 8.61
CA HIS A 35 -7.49 -0.90 8.45
C HIS A 35 -7.26 -1.34 7.00
N ALA A 36 -7.81 -0.61 6.03
CA ALA A 36 -7.68 -0.96 4.61
C ALA A 36 -6.23 -0.99 4.14
N TRP A 37 -5.41 -0.04 4.60
CA TRP A 37 -4.03 0.13 4.18
C TRP A 37 -3.01 -0.61 5.03
N TRP A 38 -3.29 -0.99 6.27
CA TRP A 38 -2.24 -1.51 7.15
C TRP A 38 -2.71 -2.59 8.12
N SER A 39 -3.70 -2.33 8.97
CA SER A 39 -4.00 -3.28 10.05
C SER A 39 -4.77 -4.51 9.59
N CYS A 40 -5.38 -4.50 8.40
CA CYS A 40 -5.96 -5.70 7.81
C CYS A 40 -4.87 -6.75 7.54
N LYS A 41 -5.10 -8.01 7.94
CA LYS A 41 -4.14 -9.11 7.72
C LYS A 41 -3.65 -9.21 6.27
N LYS A 42 -4.56 -9.10 5.29
CA LYS A 42 -4.16 -9.14 3.87
C LYS A 42 -3.27 -7.94 3.48
N ALA A 43 -3.51 -6.76 4.04
CA ALA A 43 -2.67 -5.59 3.81
C ALA A 43 -1.30 -5.77 4.47
N GLN A 44 -1.25 -6.31 5.70
CA GLN A 44 0.01 -6.65 6.36
C GLN A 44 0.83 -7.63 5.52
N ASP A 45 0.19 -8.68 4.98
CA ASP A 45 0.87 -9.68 4.16
C ASP A 45 1.44 -9.05 2.88
N PHE A 46 0.68 -8.17 2.22
CA PHE A 46 1.16 -7.42 1.06
C PHE A 46 2.37 -6.55 1.40
N TRP A 47 2.27 -5.70 2.42
CA TRP A 47 3.34 -4.78 2.79
C TRP A 47 4.58 -5.49 3.31
N HIS A 48 4.41 -6.61 4.00
CA HIS A 48 5.53 -7.42 4.47
C HIS A 48 6.34 -7.96 3.30
N LYS A 49 5.71 -8.43 2.23
CA LYS A 49 6.41 -8.90 1.03
C LYS A 49 7.15 -7.79 0.30
N ILE A 50 6.51 -6.62 0.14
CA ILE A 50 7.15 -5.44 -0.45
C ILE A 50 8.35 -4.99 0.40
N TRP A 51 8.22 -5.03 1.73
CA TRP A 51 9.30 -4.72 2.65
C TRP A 51 10.48 -5.70 2.51
N MET A 52 10.23 -7.01 2.49
CA MET A 52 11.30 -8.01 2.30
C MET A 52 12.02 -7.81 0.97
N TRP A 53 11.27 -7.62 -0.11
CA TRP A 53 11.84 -7.38 -1.44
C TRP A 53 12.68 -6.10 -1.49
N LEU A 54 12.23 -5.02 -0.84
CA LEU A 54 12.98 -3.77 -0.73
C LEU A 54 14.29 -3.94 0.04
N GLU A 55 14.27 -4.63 1.17
CA GLU A 55 15.49 -4.89 1.94
C GLU A 55 16.48 -5.74 1.17
N GLU A 56 16.00 -6.77 0.46
CA GLU A 56 16.84 -7.65 -0.37
C GLU A 56 17.45 -6.89 -1.55
N MET A 57 16.65 -6.09 -2.26
CA MET A 57 17.11 -5.29 -3.40
C MET A 57 18.19 -4.27 -3.00
N MET A 58 18.01 -3.59 -1.87
CA MET A 58 18.87 -2.47 -1.48
C MET A 58 20.02 -2.90 -0.56
N GLY A 59 19.93 -4.07 0.07
CA GLY A 59 20.86 -4.48 1.13
C GLY A 59 20.77 -3.61 2.39
N LEU A 60 19.64 -2.94 2.62
CA LEU A 60 19.42 -1.99 3.71
C LEU A 60 18.38 -2.49 4.70
N LYS A 61 18.58 -2.21 5.99
CA LYS A 61 17.55 -2.44 7.02
C LYS A 61 16.54 -1.29 7.04
N ILE A 62 15.35 -1.56 6.53
CA ILE A 62 14.23 -0.62 6.44
C ILE A 62 13.28 -0.88 7.60
N ASN A 63 12.86 0.16 8.31
CA ASN A 63 11.88 -0.01 9.38
C ASN A 63 10.51 -0.39 8.79
N HIS A 64 9.97 -1.56 9.14
CA HIS A 64 8.63 -1.99 8.74
C HIS A 64 7.53 -1.26 9.54
N LYS A 65 7.34 0.04 9.26
CA LYS A 65 6.38 0.91 9.95
C LYS A 65 5.39 1.52 8.97
N SER A 66 4.14 1.64 9.41
CA SER A 66 3.03 2.20 8.61
C SER A 66 3.31 3.59 8.06
N ASN A 67 3.97 4.47 8.81
CA ASN A 67 4.28 5.83 8.34
C ASN A 67 5.21 5.84 7.12
N ILE A 68 6.12 4.87 7.00
CA ILE A 68 6.96 4.70 5.82
C ILE A 68 6.10 4.19 4.65
N PHE A 69 5.43 3.05 4.82
CA PHE A 69 4.72 2.38 3.73
C PHE A 69 3.43 3.07 3.28
N ILE A 70 2.72 3.75 4.17
CA ILE A 70 1.44 4.43 3.88
C ILE A 70 1.62 5.93 3.62
N LEU A 71 2.55 6.58 4.32
CA LEU A 71 2.74 8.04 4.19
C LEU A 71 4.03 8.43 3.44
N GLY A 72 5.03 7.55 3.34
CA GLY A 72 6.30 7.84 2.67
C GLY A 72 7.23 8.69 3.54
N ILE A 73 6.97 8.75 4.85
CA ILE A 73 7.76 9.55 5.78
C ILE A 73 8.99 8.75 6.17
N MET A 74 10.12 9.11 5.57
CA MET A 74 11.42 8.47 5.78
C MET A 74 12.21 9.19 6.90
N SER A 75 13.12 8.44 7.54
CA SER A 75 14.05 8.99 8.52
C SER A 75 15.28 9.57 7.82
N GLU A 76 15.86 10.64 8.38
CA GLU A 76 17.08 11.30 7.86
C GLU A 76 18.33 10.41 7.82
N LYS A 77 18.24 9.16 8.31
CA LYS A 77 19.36 8.20 8.31
C LYS A 77 19.65 7.55 6.94
N TYR A 78 18.79 7.73 5.94
CA TYR A 78 18.96 7.17 4.60
C TYR A 78 19.52 8.23 3.64
N SER A 79 20.32 7.82 2.65
CA SER A 79 20.78 8.75 1.62
C SER A 79 19.61 9.30 0.79
N LYS A 80 19.85 10.39 0.04
CA LYS A 80 18.83 10.94 -0.85
C LYS A 80 18.41 9.95 -1.93
N ASP A 81 19.38 9.21 -2.48
CA ASP A 81 19.13 8.23 -3.54
C ASP A 81 18.35 7.02 -3.01
N ASP A 82 18.72 6.51 -1.83
CA ASP A 82 17.97 5.45 -1.15
C ASP A 82 16.53 5.89 -0.85
N THR A 83 16.38 7.11 -0.32
CA THR A 83 15.07 7.69 -0.02
C THR A 83 14.22 7.80 -1.28
N TYR A 84 14.80 8.25 -2.38
CA TYR A 84 14.13 8.36 -3.67
C TYR A 84 13.63 6.99 -4.15
N LEU A 85 14.50 5.98 -4.16
CA LEU A 85 14.15 4.62 -4.59
C LEU A 85 13.04 4.00 -3.72
N ILE A 86 13.17 4.11 -2.39
CA ILE A 86 12.18 3.58 -1.45
C ILE A 86 10.82 4.24 -1.69
N ILE A 87 10.77 5.57 -1.83
CA ILE A 87 9.52 6.29 -2.09
C ILE A 87 8.93 5.89 -3.44
N HIS A 88 9.74 5.68 -4.48
CA HIS A 88 9.27 5.23 -5.80
C HIS A 88 8.60 3.87 -5.73
N VAL A 89 9.27 2.88 -5.13
CA VAL A 89 8.71 1.54 -4.94
C VAL A 89 7.43 1.59 -4.12
N ILE A 90 7.44 2.30 -2.98
CA ILE A 90 6.26 2.40 -2.12
C ILE A 90 5.09 3.04 -2.89
N THR A 91 5.37 4.04 -3.71
CA THR A 91 4.35 4.70 -4.55
C THR A 91 3.75 3.73 -5.56
N LEU A 92 4.57 2.94 -6.26
CA LEU A 92 4.09 1.90 -7.17
C LEU A 92 3.29 0.82 -6.44
N ALA A 93 3.75 0.39 -5.27
CA ALA A 93 3.05 -0.56 -4.42
C ALA A 93 1.67 -0.03 -4.02
N ARG A 94 1.55 1.25 -3.62
CA ARG A 94 0.26 1.88 -3.31
C ARG A 94 -0.66 1.93 -4.53
N MET A 95 -0.15 2.31 -5.69
CA MET A 95 -0.96 2.36 -6.92
C MET A 95 -1.51 0.99 -7.28
N THR A 96 -0.67 -0.05 -7.20
CA THR A 96 -1.06 -1.44 -7.44
C THR A 96 -2.06 -1.94 -6.40
N PHE A 97 -1.85 -1.63 -5.12
CA PHE A 97 -2.79 -1.95 -4.04
C PHE A 97 -4.19 -1.36 -4.30
N VAL A 98 -4.22 -0.11 -4.78
CA VAL A 98 -5.44 0.65 -5.04
C VAL A 98 -6.15 0.21 -6.32
N TRP A 99 -5.43 -0.37 -7.28
CA TRP A 99 -6.04 -0.89 -8.51
C TRP A 99 -7.19 -1.88 -8.20
N LYS A 100 -6.99 -2.73 -7.19
CA LYS A 100 -8.00 -3.67 -6.68
C LYS A 100 -8.70 -3.16 -5.43
N TRP A 101 -8.92 -1.85 -5.25
CA TRP A 101 -9.39 -1.24 -4.00
C TRP A 101 -10.67 -1.89 -3.42
N LYS A 102 -11.75 -1.95 -4.22
CA LYS A 102 -13.05 -2.52 -3.79
C LYS A 102 -13.14 -4.04 -3.97
N ALA A 103 -12.16 -4.66 -4.64
CA ALA A 103 -12.15 -6.10 -4.88
C ALA A 103 -11.83 -6.88 -3.59
N ARG A 104 -12.22 -8.16 -3.54
CA ARG A 104 -11.90 -9.08 -2.43
C ARG A 104 -10.41 -9.44 -2.36
N GLU A 105 -9.77 -9.43 -3.53
CA GLU A 105 -8.37 -9.78 -3.75
C GLU A 105 -7.46 -8.56 -3.56
N ILE A 106 -6.22 -8.80 -3.16
CA ILE A 106 -5.15 -7.79 -3.20
C ILE A 106 -4.29 -8.13 -4.40
N SER A 107 -3.76 -7.11 -5.07
CA SER A 107 -2.73 -7.31 -6.08
C SER A 107 -1.55 -8.05 -5.48
N ARG A 108 -0.98 -8.94 -6.29
CA ARG A 108 0.20 -9.69 -5.89
C ARG A 108 1.44 -8.79 -5.97
N GLU A 109 2.48 -9.17 -5.25
CA GLU A 109 3.76 -8.46 -5.20
C GLU A 109 4.50 -8.46 -6.55
N ASP A 110 4.36 -9.51 -7.35
CA ASP A 110 4.88 -9.61 -8.73
C ASP A 110 4.36 -8.47 -9.60
N GLU A 111 3.08 -8.10 -9.49
CA GLU A 111 2.49 -6.95 -10.21
C GLU A 111 3.19 -5.61 -9.85
N VAL A 112 3.77 -5.50 -8.65
CA VAL A 112 4.53 -4.30 -8.23
C VAL A 112 5.94 -4.36 -8.80
N ILE A 113 6.59 -5.52 -8.70
CA ILE A 113 7.96 -5.76 -9.19
C ILE A 113 8.01 -5.54 -10.70
N ASP A 114 7.09 -6.13 -11.46
CA ASP A 114 7.02 -5.98 -12.91
C ASP A 114 6.87 -4.52 -13.33
N LYS A 115 5.98 -3.78 -12.66
CA LYS A 115 5.80 -2.34 -12.92
C LYS A 115 7.04 -1.53 -12.58
N PHE A 116 7.75 -1.89 -11.51
CA PHE A 116 9.00 -1.25 -11.14
C PHE A 116 10.08 -1.50 -12.19
N LEU A 117 10.29 -2.76 -12.60
CA LEU A 117 11.26 -3.12 -13.64
C LEU A 117 10.94 -2.42 -14.96
N LEU A 118 9.68 -2.38 -15.38
CA LEU A 118 9.25 -1.64 -16.57
C LEU A 118 9.50 -0.14 -16.45
N SER A 119 9.35 0.45 -15.25
CA SER A 119 9.64 1.87 -15.05
C SER A 119 11.14 2.19 -15.11
N MET A 120 12.02 1.22 -14.86
CA MET A 120 13.48 1.40 -14.98
C MET A 120 14.01 1.19 -16.40
N VAL A 121 13.35 0.33 -17.20
CA VAL A 121 13.77 0.05 -18.60
C VAL A 121 13.37 1.15 -19.58
N ASN A 122 12.38 1.98 -19.21
CA ASN A 122 11.87 3.07 -20.05
C ASN A 122 12.47 4.46 -19.68
N VAL A 123 13.61 4.48 -18.98
CA VAL A 123 14.42 5.67 -18.66
C VAL A 123 15.70 5.62 -19.48
#